data_AF-A0AAE1A6N8-F1
#
_entry.id   AF-A0AAE1A6N8-F1
#
_cell.length_a   1.000
_cell.length_b   1.000
_cell.length_c   1.000
_cell.angle_alpha   90.00
_cell.angle_beta   90.00
_cell.angle_gamma   90.00
#
_symmetry.space_group_name_H-M   'P 1'
#
loop_
_entity.id
_entity.type
_entity.pdbx_description
1 polymer ?
#
loop_
_entity_poly.entity_id
_entity_poly.type
_entity_poly.pdbx_seq_one_letter_code
_entity_poly.pdbx_strand_id
1 'polypeptide(L)'
;MAGIIESSPAHQNFSRYDIRVIIKFSVILGKDASCIHKDLVTVLRENAPSIQTKVLHDKLRPAIRKKRPGLLESGIVFHHDNAPVHTARAVTDVLAGYKWELLEHPRYSPDLAPCDFHLFP
;
A
#
# COMPACT_ATOMS: atom_id res chain seq x y z
N MET A 1 -25.80 -19.58 -2.75
CA MET A 1 -26.07 -18.15 -2.47
C MET A 1 -25.60 -17.86 -1.04
N ALA A 2 -24.30 -17.68 -0.83
CA ALA A 2 -23.75 -17.31 0.47
C ALA A 2 -23.21 -15.88 0.36
N GLY A 3 -23.80 -14.96 1.12
CA GLY A 3 -23.51 -13.53 1.09
C GLY A 3 -22.10 -13.24 1.57
N ILE A 4 -21.37 -12.48 0.77
CA ILE A 4 -20.09 -11.89 1.13
C ILE A 4 -20.40 -10.79 2.14
N ILE A 5 -20.01 -10.99 3.40
CA ILE A 5 -19.92 -9.91 4.38
C ILE A 5 -18.67 -9.13 3.98
N GLU A 6 -18.87 -8.09 3.18
CA GLU A 6 -17.86 -7.09 2.88
C GLU A 6 -17.55 -6.35 4.20
N SER A 7 -16.55 -6.85 4.93
CA SER A 7 -16.06 -6.19 6.13
C SER A 7 -15.38 -4.89 5.70
N SER A 8 -16.14 -3.80 5.75
CA SER A 8 -15.69 -2.41 5.58
C SER A 8 -14.35 -2.22 6.32
N PRO A 9 -13.28 -1.77 5.64
CA PRO A 9 -12.02 -1.49 6.32
C PRO A 9 -12.29 -0.33 7.29
N ALA A 10 -11.84 -0.47 8.53
CA ALA A 10 -11.97 0.58 9.52
C ALA A 10 -11.14 1.78 9.05
N HIS A 11 -11.81 2.82 8.53
CA HIS A 11 -11.22 4.14 8.41
C HIS A 11 -10.68 4.52 9.78
N GLN A 12 -9.37 4.68 9.89
CA GLN A 12 -8.75 5.17 11.11
C GLN A 12 -9.19 6.64 11.28
N ASN A 13 -10.28 6.84 12.01
CA ASN A 13 -10.92 8.14 12.17
C ASN A 13 -10.05 9.03 13.05
N PHE A 14 -9.18 9.82 12.44
CA PHE A 14 -8.44 10.87 13.14
C PHE A 14 -9.43 11.83 13.81
N SER A 15 -9.23 12.07 15.11
CA SER A 15 -10.06 13.01 15.86
C SER A 15 -9.89 14.42 15.31
N ARG A 16 -10.91 15.27 15.46
CA ARG A 16 -10.79 16.72 15.17
C ARG A 16 -9.62 17.35 15.93
N TYR A 17 -9.24 16.78 17.07
CA TYR A 17 -8.08 17.20 17.84
C TYR A 17 -6.76 16.85 17.14
N ASP A 18 -6.62 15.63 16.63
CA ASP A 18 -5.41 15.17 15.92
C ASP A 18 -5.14 16.03 14.68
N ILE A 19 -6.18 16.30 13.90
CA ILE A 19 -6.10 17.16 12.70
C ILE A 19 -5.69 18.58 13.10
N ARG A 20 -6.26 19.12 14.18
CA ARG A 20 -5.93 20.47 14.67
C ARG A 20 -4.49 20.58 15.15
N VAL A 21 -3.96 19.54 15.81
CA VAL A 21 -2.56 19.48 16.24
C VAL A 21 -1.62 19.44 15.04
N ILE A 22 -1.92 18.63 14.02
CA ILE A 22 -1.14 18.53 12.78
C ILE A 22 -1.13 19.87 12.04
N ILE A 23 -2.28 20.53 11.89
CA ILE A 23 -2.36 21.85 11.25
C ILE A 23 -1.52 22.86 12.01
N LYS A 24 -1.66 22.94 13.34
CA LYS A 24 -0.87 23.87 14.17
C LYS A 24 0.62 23.63 14.01
N PHE A 25 1.06 22.38 14.08
CA PHE A 25 2.47 22.01 13.93
C PHE A 25 3.02 22.38 12.54
N SER A 26 2.29 22.10 11.46
CA SER A 26 2.71 22.45 10.11
C SER A 26 2.79 23.96 9.87
N VAL A 27 1.85 24.74 10.42
CA VAL A 27 1.91 26.21 10.38
C VAL A 27 3.13 26.72 11.15
N ILE A 28 3.46 26.13 12.31
CA ILE A 28 4.67 26.46 13.08
C ILE A 28 5.94 26.16 12.27
N LEU A 29 5.95 25.07 11.49
CA LEU A 29 7.03 24.75 10.57
C LEU A 29 7.10 25.66 9.33
N GLY A 30 6.24 26.68 9.21
CA GLY A 30 6.26 27.66 8.11
C GLY A 30 5.69 27.12 6.79
N LYS A 31 4.93 26.03 6.84
CA LYS A 31 4.28 25.45 5.66
C LYS A 31 3.12 26.33 5.19
N ASP A 32 3.01 26.51 3.88
CA ASP A 32 1.90 27.23 3.26
C ASP A 32 0.59 26.42 3.30
N ALA A 33 -0.55 27.09 3.18
CA ALA A 33 -1.86 26.44 3.28
C ALA A 33 -2.11 25.36 2.21
N SER A 34 -1.52 25.50 1.01
CA SER A 34 -1.64 24.54 -0.09
C SER A 34 -0.85 23.26 0.20
N CYS A 35 0.37 23.37 0.73
CA CYS A 35 1.13 22.19 1.13
C CYS A 35 0.51 21.50 2.35
N ILE A 36 -0.06 22.24 3.31
CA ILE A 36 -0.81 21.65 4.43
C ILE A 36 -2.04 20.89 3.93
N HIS A 37 -2.78 21.45 2.97
CA HIS A 37 -3.92 20.76 2.38
C HIS A 37 -3.51 19.47 1.68
N LYS A 38 -2.43 19.49 0.88
CA LYS A 38 -1.90 18.29 0.23
C LYS A 38 -1.44 17.23 1.23
N ASP A 39 -0.73 17.64 2.29
CA ASP A 39 -0.25 16.74 3.33
C ASP A 39 -1.43 16.12 4.10
N LEU A 40 -2.43 16.91 4.47
CA LEU A 40 -3.65 16.41 5.13
C LEU A 40 -4.44 15.47 4.23
N VAL A 41 -4.62 15.81 2.95
CA VAL A 41 -5.29 14.92 1.99
C VAL A 41 -4.51 13.62 1.82
N THR A 42 -3.18 13.66 1.89
CA THR A 42 -2.32 12.47 1.81
C THR A 42 -2.42 11.60 3.06
N VAL A 43 -2.52 12.19 4.26
CA VAL A 43 -2.62 11.47 5.54
C VAL A 43 -4.05 10.98 5.83
N LEU A 44 -5.05 11.78 5.49
CA LEU A 44 -6.46 11.49 5.74
C LEU A 44 -7.10 10.62 4.65
N ARG A 45 -6.57 10.62 3.42
CA ARG A 45 -6.87 9.53 2.49
C ARG A 45 -6.03 8.32 2.86
N GLU A 46 -6.58 7.13 2.62
CA GLU A 46 -5.93 5.82 2.77
C GLU A 46 -4.68 5.62 1.88
N ASN A 47 -4.20 6.69 1.22
CA ASN A 47 -3.11 6.72 0.27
C ASN A 47 -1.81 7.25 0.89
N ALA A 48 -1.75 7.36 2.23
CA ALA A 48 -0.52 7.68 2.92
C ALA A 48 0.57 6.66 2.51
N PRO A 49 1.76 7.13 2.08
CA PRO A 49 2.81 6.24 1.60
C PRO A 49 3.27 5.34 2.74
N SER A 50 2.83 4.08 2.72
CA SER A 50 3.28 3.07 3.66
C SER A 50 4.73 2.70 3.37
N ILE A 51 5.41 2.09 4.36
CA ILE A 51 6.76 1.55 4.16
C ILE A 51 6.78 0.63 2.93
N GLN A 52 5.68 -0.09 2.67
CA GLN A 52 5.58 -1.00 1.55
C GLN A 52 5.50 -0.31 0.19
N THR A 53 4.72 0.77 0.05
CA THR A 53 4.67 1.49 -1.23
C THR A 53 6.02 2.09 -1.58
N LYS A 54 6.77 2.59 -0.59
CA LYS A 54 8.17 3.03 -0.77
C LYS A 54 9.07 1.89 -1.23
N VAL A 55 9.00 0.71 -0.60
CA VAL A 55 9.79 -0.45 -1.03
C VAL A 55 9.43 -0.89 -2.45
N LEU A 56 8.15 -0.88 -2.84
CA LEU A 56 7.71 -1.20 -4.20
C LEU A 56 8.32 -0.24 -5.23
N HIS A 57 8.24 1.06 -4.97
CA HIS A 57 8.73 2.12 -5.86
C HIS A 57 10.27 2.17 -5.92
N ASP A 58 10.93 2.20 -4.77
CA ASP A 58 12.36 2.54 -4.68
C ASP A 58 13.25 1.32 -4.86
N LYS A 59 12.76 0.12 -4.51
CA LYS A 59 13.56 -1.11 -4.52
C LYS A 59 13.08 -2.10 -5.56
N LEU A 60 11.80 -2.53 -5.48
CA LEU A 60 11.33 -3.67 -6.26
C LEU A 60 11.25 -3.36 -7.75
N ARG A 61 10.58 -2.28 -8.14
CA ARG A 61 10.41 -1.94 -9.56
C ARG A 61 11.75 -1.69 -10.28
N PRO A 62 12.72 -0.95 -9.71
CA PRO A 62 14.05 -0.82 -10.29
C PRO A 62 14.81 -2.16 -10.37
N ALA A 63 14.68 -3.03 -9.36
CA ALA A 63 15.32 -4.33 -9.35
C ALA A 63 14.77 -5.26 -10.46
N ILE A 64 13.46 -5.26 -10.68
CA ILE A 64 12.83 -6.00 -11.78
C ILE A 64 13.32 -5.45 -13.12
N ARG A 65 13.31 -4.12 -13.31
CA ARG A 65 13.80 -3.50 -14.54
C ARG A 65 15.25 -3.88 -14.84
N LYS A 66 16.10 -4.00 -13.82
CA LYS A 66 17.52 -4.38 -13.98
C LYS A 66 17.70 -5.88 -14.23
N LYS A 67 17.01 -6.74 -13.48
CA LYS A 67 17.24 -8.20 -13.51
C LYS A 67 16.39 -8.93 -14.54
N ARG A 68 15.19 -8.43 -14.82
CA ARG A 68 14.16 -9.05 -15.68
C ARG A 68 13.37 -7.96 -16.43
N PRO A 69 13.99 -7.23 -17.37
CA PRO A 69 13.33 -6.12 -18.07
C PRO A 69 12.08 -6.54 -18.85
N GLY A 70 12.11 -7.69 -19.53
CA GLY A 70 10.96 -8.20 -20.30
C GLY A 70 9.73 -8.53 -19.45
N LEU A 71 9.90 -8.72 -18.14
CA LEU A 71 8.79 -8.99 -17.23
C LEU A 71 7.88 -7.76 -17.05
N LEU A 72 8.41 -6.55 -17.22
CA LEU A 72 7.59 -5.33 -17.16
C LEU A 72 6.73 -5.15 -18.41
N GLU A 73 7.12 -5.74 -19.54
CA GLU A 73 6.41 -5.66 -20.81
C GLU A 73 5.34 -6.76 -20.94
N SER A 74 5.61 -7.95 -20.40
CA SER A 74 4.69 -9.09 -20.43
C SER A 74 3.52 -9.00 -19.44
N GLY A 75 3.53 -7.99 -18.56
CA GLY A 75 2.65 -7.95 -17.40
C GLY A 75 3.18 -8.80 -16.24
N ILE A 76 2.86 -8.37 -15.02
CA ILE A 76 3.32 -9.01 -13.78
C ILE A 76 2.11 -9.47 -12.98
N VAL A 77 2.09 -10.76 -12.66
CA VAL A 77 1.23 -11.31 -11.61
C VAL A 77 2.03 -11.27 -10.31
N PHE A 78 1.58 -10.44 -9.37
CA PHE A 78 2.20 -10.21 -8.09
C PHE A 78 1.52 -11.06 -7.02
N HIS A 79 2.30 -11.79 -6.22
CA HIS A 79 1.79 -12.63 -5.14
C HIS A 79 2.41 -12.20 -3.81
N HIS A 80 1.57 -11.92 -2.82
CA HIS A 80 1.94 -11.66 -1.42
C HIS A 80 0.85 -12.23 -0.50
N ASP A 81 1.17 -12.41 0.78
CA ASP A 81 0.18 -12.81 1.78
C ASP A 81 -0.86 -11.70 2.03
N ASN A 82 -1.98 -12.07 2.64
CA ASN A 82 -3.10 -11.17 2.87
C ASN A 82 -2.95 -10.33 4.17
N ALA A 83 -1.72 -9.99 4.58
CA ALA A 83 -1.53 -9.19 5.79
C ALA A 83 -2.09 -7.77 5.59
N PRO A 84 -2.63 -7.11 6.64
CA PRO A 84 -3.27 -5.79 6.54
C PRO A 84 -2.40 -4.71 5.89
N VAL A 85 -1.08 -4.84 6.03
CA VAL A 85 -0.10 -3.92 5.46
C VAL A 85 0.07 -4.09 3.94
N HIS A 86 -0.14 -5.31 3.43
CA HIS A 86 -0.09 -5.67 2.01
C HIS A 86 -1.42 -5.37 1.30
N THR A 87 -2.54 -5.52 2.00
CA THR A 87 -3.89 -5.24 1.49
C THR A 87 -4.31 -3.78 1.61
N ALA A 88 -3.44 -2.92 2.14
CA ALA A 88 -3.75 -1.50 2.28
C ALA A 88 -4.01 -0.86 0.91
N ARG A 89 -4.98 0.05 0.84
CA ARG A 89 -5.38 0.70 -0.40
C ARG A 89 -4.23 1.40 -1.13
N ALA A 90 -3.33 2.03 -0.37
CA ALA A 90 -2.11 2.62 -0.93
C ALA A 90 -1.28 1.62 -1.74
N VAL A 91 -1.22 0.35 -1.31
CA VAL A 91 -0.47 -0.71 -2.00
C VAL A 91 -1.22 -1.17 -3.24
N THR A 92 -2.53 -1.42 -3.14
CA THR A 92 -3.35 -1.84 -4.28
C THR A 92 -3.40 -0.77 -5.37
N ASP A 93 -3.50 0.52 -5.00
CA ASP A 93 -3.48 1.65 -5.93
C ASP A 93 -2.15 1.73 -6.69
N VAL A 94 -1.01 1.47 -6.02
CA VAL A 94 0.31 1.43 -6.64
C VAL A 94 0.43 0.27 -7.62
N LEU A 95 0.00 -0.93 -7.23
CA LEU A 95 0.02 -2.12 -8.10
C LEU A 95 -0.86 -1.92 -9.34
N ALA A 96 -2.07 -1.36 -9.16
CA ALA A 96 -2.96 -1.00 -10.25
C ALA A 96 -2.34 0.06 -11.17
N GLY A 97 -1.70 1.08 -10.62
CA GLY A 97 -0.96 2.10 -11.39
C GLY A 97 0.19 1.52 -12.21
N TYR A 98 0.75 0.38 -11.79
CA TYR A 98 1.79 -0.35 -12.53
C TYR A 98 1.22 -1.38 -13.50
N LYS A 99 -0.10 -1.58 -13.50
CA LYS A 99 -0.80 -2.66 -14.23
C LYS A 99 -0.28 -4.05 -13.82
N TRP A 100 0.06 -4.21 -12.54
CA TRP A 100 0.40 -5.50 -11.98
C TRP A 100 -0.86 -6.14 -11.42
N GLU A 101 -1.15 -7.36 -11.86
CA GLU A 101 -2.28 -8.13 -11.38
C GLU A 101 -1.94 -8.73 -10.02
N LEU A 102 -2.78 -8.51 -9.02
CA LEU A 102 -2.57 -9.10 -7.69
C LEU A 102 -3.23 -10.48 -7.65
N LEU A 103 -2.45 -11.51 -7.37
CA LEU A 103 -2.96 -12.86 -7.17
C LEU A 103 -3.56 -12.97 -5.76
N GLU A 104 -4.82 -13.38 -5.68
CA GLU A 104 -5.50 -13.58 -4.40
C GLU A 104 -4.82 -14.69 -3.59
N HIS A 105 -4.58 -14.40 -2.30
CA HIS A 105 -3.98 -15.36 -1.37
C HIS A 105 -4.97 -15.70 -0.24
N PRO A 106 -5.25 -17.00 0.00
CA PRO A 106 -6.16 -17.41 1.06
C PRO A 106 -5.58 -17.11 2.46
N ARG A 107 -6.46 -16.94 3.44
CA ARG A 107 -6.05 -16.64 4.81
C ARG A 107 -5.41 -17.86 5.47
N TYR A 108 -4.27 -17.66 6.12
CA TYR A 108 -3.54 -18.69 6.88
C TYR A 108 -3.05 -19.88 6.02
N SER A 109 -2.57 -19.60 4.80
CA SER A 109 -2.04 -20.62 3.90
C SER A 109 -0.55 -20.42 3.57
N PRO A 110 0.33 -20.53 4.58
CA PRO A 110 1.77 -20.41 4.35
C PRO A 110 2.31 -21.50 3.40
N ASP A 111 1.64 -22.66 3.34
CA ASP A 111 1.92 -23.75 2.39
C ASP A 111 1.71 -23.34 0.92
N LEU A 112 0.87 -22.33 0.68
CA LEU A 112 0.60 -21.79 -0.65
C LEU A 112 1.48 -20.58 -1.00
N ALA A 113 2.26 -20.07 -0.04
CA ALA A 113 3.18 -18.98 -0.29
C ALA A 113 4.55 -19.56 -0.68
N PRO A 114 5.03 -19.37 -1.93
CA PRO A 114 6.31 -19.96 -2.36
C PRO A 114 7.49 -19.48 -1.52
N CYS A 115 7.41 -18.25 -0.99
CA CYS A 115 8.44 -17.71 -0.11
C CYS A 115 8.49 -18.45 1.24
N ASP A 116 7.33 -18.72 1.85
CA ASP A 116 7.26 -19.35 3.17
C ASP A 116 7.47 -20.87 3.09
N PHE A 117 7.04 -21.51 1.99
CA PHE A 117 7.23 -22.95 1.79
C PHE A 117 8.66 -23.33 1.34
N HIS A 118 9.32 -22.50 0.53
CA HIS A 118 10.57 -22.88 -0.14
C HIS A 118 11.77 -21.96 0.12
N LEU A 119 11.55 -20.64 0.24
CA LEU A 119 12.65 -19.68 0.25
C LEU A 119 13.19 -19.43 1.66
N PHE A 120 12.32 -19.36 2.65
CA PHE A 120 12.69 -19.14 4.05
C PHE A 120 12.91 -20.50 4.74
N PRO A 121 14.10 -20.75 5.35
CA PRO A 121 14.39 -21.97 6.10
C PRO A 121 13.74 -22.00 7.49
#